data_AF-Q141V5-F1
#
_entry.id   AF-Q141V5-F1
#
_cell.length_a   1.000
_cell.length_b   1.000
_cell.length_c   1.000
_cell.angle_alpha   90.00
_cell.angle_beta   90.00
_cell.angle_gamma   90.00
#
_symmetry.space_group_name_H-M   'P 1'
#
loop_
_entity.id
_entity.type
_entity.pdbx_description
1 polymer ?
#
loop_
_entity_poly.entity_id
_entity_poly.type
_entity_poly.pdbx_seq_one_letter_code
_entity_poly.pdbx_strand_id
1 'polypeptide(L)'
;MLGYIGSAIVTLGSVAWTLTTVAGRFDRAFDSNLNPPAPANDDRALPEARSRRASGLGSAMSMLLRNGVPAVPVRLRALPPATELASPDLAACHYYKRCAVCGEPLGQYKAFVLRPTAAVSRICVVPPAHQDCAKFKAACLMGSSNAGVVMVWVTRSYEVVPGADTIQLHIGEAEQVFWYFDNRCATRDEVRESFESELPALYEQAHASGEQAVLELDTMVARASRFFPRHSTAVNVGQLS
;
A
#
# COMPACT_ATOMS: atom_id res chain seq x y z
N MET A 1 36.93 8.36 -37.40
CA MET A 1 35.74 7.55 -37.06
C MET A 1 35.99 6.67 -35.82
N LEU A 2 36.64 7.20 -34.77
CA LEU A 2 37.02 6.45 -33.55
C LEU A 2 36.49 7.11 -32.24
N GLY A 3 35.77 8.24 -32.35
CA GLY A 3 35.29 8.99 -31.19
C GLY A 3 33.93 8.56 -30.62
N TYR A 4 33.20 7.67 -31.29
CA TYR A 4 31.84 7.29 -30.90
C TYR A 4 31.75 6.08 -29.95
N ILE A 5 32.81 5.25 -29.89
CA ILE A 5 32.81 4.04 -29.06
C ILE A 5 33.10 4.37 -27.58
N GLY A 6 33.86 5.43 -27.31
CA GLY A 6 34.17 5.86 -25.93
C GLY A 6 32.96 6.40 -25.15
N SER A 7 31.99 7.01 -25.83
CA SER A 7 30.81 7.59 -25.16
C SER A 7 29.83 6.51 -24.68
N ALA A 8 29.62 5.45 -25.47
CA ALA A 8 28.67 4.38 -25.14
C ALA A 8 29.07 3.57 -23.89
N ILE A 9 30.37 3.39 -23.65
CA ILE A 9 30.90 2.62 -22.51
C ILE A 9 30.68 3.38 -21.20
N VAL A 10 30.81 4.71 -21.20
CA VAL A 10 30.63 5.55 -20.01
C VAL A 10 29.15 5.61 -19.59
N THR A 11 28.23 5.69 -20.55
CA THR A 11 26.79 5.64 -20.28
C THR A 11 26.32 4.28 -19.77
N LEU A 12 26.80 3.16 -20.34
CA LEU A 12 26.43 1.82 -19.87
C LEU A 12 27.00 1.51 -18.47
N GLY A 13 28.22 1.97 -18.18
CA GLY A 13 28.82 1.82 -16.85
C GLY A 13 28.05 2.56 -15.75
N SER A 14 27.49 3.74 -16.05
CA SER A 14 26.71 4.53 -15.08
C SER A 14 25.36 3.91 -14.74
N VAL A 15 24.67 3.30 -15.73
CA VAL A 15 23.39 2.61 -15.50
C VAL A 15 23.59 1.29 -14.74
N ALA A 16 24.64 0.53 -15.05
CA ALA A 16 24.93 -0.71 -14.32
C ALA A 16 25.36 -0.44 -12.86
N TRP A 17 26.10 0.64 -12.61
CA TRP A 17 26.51 1.03 -11.26
C TRP A 17 25.34 1.54 -10.41
N THR A 18 24.42 2.32 -11.00
CA THR A 18 23.19 2.74 -10.30
C THR A 18 22.32 1.54 -9.92
N LEU A 19 22.09 0.58 -10.83
CA LEU A 19 21.30 -0.61 -10.51
C LEU A 19 21.91 -1.45 -9.38
N THR A 20 23.23 -1.64 -9.36
CA THR A 20 23.91 -2.46 -8.33
C THR A 20 24.04 -1.75 -6.99
N THR A 21 24.30 -0.44 -6.97
CA THR A 21 24.35 0.33 -5.70
C THR A 21 22.97 0.52 -5.09
N VAL A 22 21.94 0.71 -5.93
CA VAL A 22 20.55 0.75 -5.51
C VAL A 22 20.18 -0.61 -4.88
N ALA A 23 20.41 -1.73 -5.57
CA ALA A 23 20.14 -3.07 -5.02
C ALA A 23 20.85 -3.34 -3.68
N GLY A 24 22.14 -2.99 -3.54
CA GLY A 24 22.90 -3.19 -2.29
C GLY A 24 22.48 -2.28 -1.13
N ARG A 25 21.94 -1.08 -1.41
CA ARG A 25 21.31 -0.22 -0.37
C ARG A 25 19.94 -0.77 0.04
N PHE A 26 19.22 -1.36 -0.91
CA PHE A 26 17.91 -1.97 -0.71
C PHE A 26 17.95 -3.14 0.29
N ASP A 27 18.88 -4.08 0.12
CA ASP A 27 18.97 -5.25 1.01
C ASP A 27 19.13 -4.85 2.49
N ARG A 28 19.96 -3.84 2.78
CA ARG A 28 20.15 -3.37 4.16
C ARG A 28 18.91 -2.73 4.76
N ALA A 29 18.15 -1.98 3.96
CA ALA A 29 16.91 -1.35 4.42
C ALA A 29 15.83 -2.41 4.73
N PHE A 30 15.85 -3.54 4.04
CA PHE A 30 14.92 -4.65 4.25
C PHE A 30 15.31 -5.57 5.42
N ASP A 31 16.60 -5.75 5.71
CA ASP A 31 17.06 -6.63 6.78
C ASP A 31 17.06 -6.00 8.18
N SER A 32 16.93 -4.67 8.27
CA SER A 32 16.95 -3.96 9.56
C SER A 32 15.66 -4.18 10.37
N ASN A 33 15.67 -5.19 11.25
CA ASN A 33 14.64 -5.50 12.25
C ASN A 33 14.58 -4.46 13.42
N LEU A 34 14.61 -3.16 13.13
CA LEU A 34 14.53 -2.13 14.16
C LEU A 34 13.07 -1.78 14.47
N ASN A 35 12.58 -2.28 15.61
CA ASN A 35 11.25 -2.02 16.22
C ASN A 35 10.08 -2.02 15.22
N PRO A 36 9.48 -3.19 14.91
CA PRO A 36 8.44 -3.25 13.91
C PRO A 36 7.18 -2.48 14.39
N PRO A 37 6.56 -1.66 13.52
CA PRO A 37 5.18 -1.24 13.73
C PRO A 37 4.26 -2.47 13.82
N ALA A 38 2.97 -2.27 14.15
CA ALA A 38 1.98 -3.35 14.16
C ALA A 38 2.17 -4.24 12.89
N PRO A 39 2.26 -5.56 13.02
CA PRO A 39 2.70 -6.39 11.91
C PRO A 39 1.74 -6.20 10.73
N ALA A 40 2.30 -6.02 9.53
CA ALA A 40 1.48 -5.99 8.33
C ALA A 40 0.64 -7.26 8.24
N ASN A 41 -0.63 -7.12 7.83
CA ASN A 41 -1.62 -8.19 7.84
C ASN A 41 -1.97 -8.77 9.23
N ASP A 42 -1.57 -8.15 10.35
CA ASP A 42 -2.05 -8.56 11.67
C ASP A 42 -3.42 -7.93 11.96
N ASP A 43 -4.45 -8.74 11.78
CA ASP A 43 -5.84 -8.42 12.09
C ASP A 43 -6.17 -8.58 13.58
N ARG A 44 -5.16 -8.67 14.47
CA ARG A 44 -5.33 -8.38 15.90
C ARG A 44 -5.72 -6.92 16.04
N ALA A 45 -6.99 -6.65 15.73
CA ALA A 45 -7.62 -5.37 15.80
C ALA A 45 -7.34 -4.79 17.18
N LEU A 46 -6.69 -3.62 17.21
CA LEU A 46 -7.09 -2.66 18.22
C LEU A 46 -8.59 -2.49 18.00
N PRO A 47 -9.43 -2.88 18.98
CA PRO A 47 -10.87 -2.85 18.79
C PRO A 47 -11.22 -1.45 18.33
N GLU A 48 -11.93 -1.32 17.21
CA GLU A 48 -12.50 -0.05 16.76
C GLU A 48 -13.18 0.59 17.98
N ALA A 49 -12.49 1.55 18.58
CA ALA A 49 -12.93 2.15 19.81
C ALA A 49 -14.21 2.93 19.49
N ARG A 50 -15.36 2.36 19.89
CA ARG A 50 -16.58 3.11 20.21
C ARG A 50 -17.13 4.06 19.13
N SER A 51 -17.09 3.73 17.83
CA SER A 51 -17.96 4.48 16.88
C SER A 51 -19.42 3.99 16.90
N ARG A 52 -19.72 2.86 17.55
CA ARG A 52 -21.09 2.31 17.66
C ARG A 52 -21.85 2.85 18.87
N ARG A 53 -22.39 4.07 18.72
CA ARG A 53 -23.65 4.48 19.37
C ARG A 53 -24.63 4.98 18.31
N ALA A 54 -25.01 4.09 17.37
CA ALA A 54 -26.26 4.19 16.60
C ALA A 54 -26.37 3.01 15.63
N SER A 55 -26.59 1.79 16.14
CA SER A 55 -27.28 0.67 15.46
C SER A 55 -26.93 -0.63 16.19
N GLY A 56 -27.85 -1.12 17.00
CA GLY A 56 -27.71 -2.37 17.75
C GLY A 56 -27.72 -3.57 16.80
N LEU A 57 -26.55 -4.03 16.38
CA LEU A 57 -26.28 -5.39 15.92
C LEU A 57 -24.76 -5.58 16.03
N GLY A 58 -24.34 -6.14 17.16
CA GLY A 58 -22.98 -6.61 17.35
C GLY A 58 -22.73 -7.78 16.42
N SER A 59 -21.79 -7.65 15.50
CA SER A 59 -21.38 -8.75 14.63
C SER A 59 -20.01 -9.24 15.09
N ALA A 60 -20.01 -10.39 15.75
CA ALA A 60 -18.85 -11.22 15.95
C ALA A 60 -18.39 -11.76 14.58
N MET A 61 -17.39 -11.14 13.94
CA MET A 61 -16.71 -11.71 12.76
C MET A 61 -15.26 -11.21 12.69
N SER A 62 -14.39 -11.77 13.53
CA SER A 62 -12.95 -11.45 13.57
C SER A 62 -12.04 -12.68 13.42
N MET A 63 -12.51 -13.80 12.86
CA MET A 63 -11.71 -15.04 12.80
C MET A 63 -11.55 -15.69 11.41
N LEU A 64 -11.96 -15.06 10.31
CA LEU A 64 -11.83 -15.64 8.97
C LEU A 64 -10.75 -14.98 8.12
N LEU A 65 -9.50 -14.96 8.62
CA LEU A 65 -8.36 -14.39 7.88
C LEU A 65 -7.16 -15.33 7.75
N ARG A 66 -7.33 -16.62 8.06
CA ARG A 66 -6.24 -17.57 7.82
C ARG A 66 -6.13 -18.05 6.38
N ASN A 67 -7.23 -18.13 5.62
CA ASN A 67 -7.27 -18.91 4.37
C ASN A 67 -7.94 -18.26 3.14
N GLY A 68 -8.19 -16.96 3.11
CA GLY A 68 -8.81 -16.33 1.93
C GLY A 68 -9.65 -15.10 2.28
N VAL A 69 -9.92 -14.30 1.25
CA VAL A 69 -10.73 -13.06 1.19
C VAL A 69 -11.59 -12.80 2.43
N PRO A 70 -11.54 -11.60 3.04
CA PRO A 70 -12.39 -11.27 4.18
C PRO A 70 -13.86 -11.53 3.84
N ALA A 71 -14.56 -12.26 4.72
CA ALA A 71 -15.99 -12.48 4.57
C ALA A 71 -16.68 -11.13 4.37
N VAL A 72 -17.38 -10.97 3.24
CA VAL A 72 -17.97 -9.68 2.83
C VAL A 72 -18.91 -9.20 3.95
N PRO A 73 -18.61 -8.04 4.58
CA PRO A 73 -19.45 -7.46 5.62
C PRO A 73 -20.89 -7.37 5.14
N VAL A 74 -21.87 -7.59 6.02
CA VAL A 74 -23.31 -7.59 5.67
C VAL A 74 -23.71 -6.34 4.88
N ARG A 75 -23.19 -5.17 5.26
CA ARG A 75 -23.42 -3.89 4.58
C ARG A 75 -22.88 -3.82 3.13
N LEU A 76 -21.87 -4.62 2.80
CA LEU A 76 -21.28 -4.67 1.46
C LEU A 76 -21.92 -5.73 0.55
N ARG A 77 -22.73 -6.65 1.10
CA ARG A 77 -23.37 -7.71 0.32
C ARG A 77 -24.44 -7.21 -0.65
N ALA A 78 -25.02 -6.04 -0.36
CA ALA A 78 -26.03 -5.40 -1.20
C ALA A 78 -25.43 -4.42 -2.23
N LEU A 79 -24.11 -4.19 -2.19
CA LEU A 79 -23.44 -3.32 -3.15
C LEU A 79 -23.17 -4.08 -4.46
N PRO A 80 -23.21 -3.39 -5.61
CA PRO A 80 -22.76 -3.97 -6.87
C PRO A 80 -21.27 -4.38 -6.76
N PRO A 81 -20.77 -5.27 -7.63
CA PRO A 81 -19.37 -5.66 -7.66
C PRO A 81 -18.47 -4.41 -7.72
N ALA A 82 -17.30 -4.44 -7.05
CA ALA A 82 -16.46 -3.25 -6.86
C ALA A 82 -16.00 -2.57 -8.16
N THR A 83 -16.03 -3.28 -9.28
CA THR A 83 -15.76 -2.79 -10.64
C THR A 83 -16.81 -1.81 -11.17
N GLU A 84 -18.01 -1.81 -10.58
CA GLU A 84 -19.15 -0.96 -11.00
C GLU A 84 -19.45 0.17 -10.01
N LEU A 85 -18.75 0.23 -8.88
CA LEU A 85 -18.82 1.36 -7.97
C LEU A 85 -18.09 2.55 -8.60
N ALA A 86 -18.85 3.42 -9.27
CA ALA A 86 -18.41 4.76 -9.60
C ALA A 86 -17.84 5.39 -8.32
N SER A 87 -16.53 5.66 -8.31
CA SER A 87 -15.89 6.25 -7.14
C SER A 87 -16.49 7.64 -6.93
N PRO A 88 -17.16 7.90 -5.80
CA PRO A 88 -17.63 9.25 -5.51
C PRO A 88 -16.46 10.22 -5.53
N ASP A 89 -16.77 11.46 -5.92
CA ASP A 89 -15.80 12.55 -5.96
C ASP A 89 -15.00 12.62 -4.65
N LEU A 90 -13.68 12.66 -4.77
CA LEU A 90 -12.73 12.77 -3.67
C LEU A 90 -13.07 13.95 -2.76
N ALA A 91 -13.43 15.10 -3.36
CA ALA A 91 -13.78 16.30 -2.62
C ALA A 91 -15.04 16.07 -1.78
N ALA A 92 -16.07 15.43 -2.35
CA ALA A 92 -17.30 15.09 -1.64
C ALA A 92 -17.04 14.13 -0.47
N CYS A 93 -16.24 13.08 -0.67
CA CYS A 93 -15.89 12.11 0.38
C CYS A 93 -15.14 12.79 1.54
N HIS A 94 -14.19 13.67 1.21
CA HIS A 94 -13.44 14.44 2.19
C HIS A 94 -14.32 15.42 2.96
N TYR A 95 -15.14 16.20 2.25
CA TYR A 95 -15.95 17.25 2.84
C TYR A 95 -17.05 16.68 3.76
N TYR A 96 -17.78 15.69 3.28
CA TYR A 96 -18.88 15.06 4.03
C TYR A 96 -18.41 13.94 4.98
N LYS A 97 -17.10 13.64 5.01
CA LYS A 97 -16.51 12.55 5.80
C LYS A 97 -17.24 11.22 5.57
N ARG A 98 -17.48 10.86 4.31
CA ARG A 98 -18.19 9.63 3.91
C ARG A 98 -17.25 8.62 3.29
N CYS A 99 -17.54 7.35 3.54
CA CYS A 99 -16.83 6.23 2.94
C CYS A 99 -17.11 6.18 1.44
N ALA A 100 -16.06 6.11 0.64
CA ALA A 100 -16.18 6.06 -0.82
C ALA A 100 -16.82 4.78 -1.37
N VAL A 101 -16.98 3.74 -0.54
CA VAL A 101 -17.52 2.45 -0.95
C VAL A 101 -18.97 2.29 -0.50
N CYS A 102 -19.25 2.46 0.80
CA CYS A 102 -20.62 2.27 1.33
C CYS A 102 -21.41 3.57 1.52
N GLY A 103 -20.78 4.76 1.39
CA GLY A 103 -21.44 6.05 1.58
C GLY A 103 -21.75 6.45 3.04
N GLU A 104 -21.50 5.57 4.01
CA GLU A 104 -21.71 5.84 5.45
C GLU A 104 -20.64 6.79 6.03
N PRO A 105 -20.91 7.48 7.16
CA PRO A 105 -19.93 8.32 7.83
C PRO A 105 -18.65 7.57 8.24
N LEU A 106 -17.50 8.20 8.03
CA LEU A 106 -16.19 7.68 8.43
C LEU A 106 -15.93 7.90 9.92
N GLY A 107 -15.24 6.94 10.52
CA GLY A 107 -14.79 7.03 11.91
C GLY A 107 -13.46 7.76 12.06
N GLN A 108 -12.81 7.52 13.20
CA GLN A 108 -11.46 8.04 13.47
C GLN A 108 -10.42 7.51 12.48
N TYR A 109 -10.60 6.27 12.02
CA TYR A 109 -9.72 5.60 11.08
C TYR A 109 -10.20 5.74 9.65
N LYS A 110 -9.26 5.99 8.75
CA LYS A 110 -9.48 6.11 7.31
C LYS A 110 -8.54 5.15 6.62
N ALA A 111 -9.10 4.39 5.69
CA ALA A 111 -8.38 3.41 4.91
C ALA A 111 -8.33 3.84 3.44
N PHE A 112 -7.18 3.66 2.82
CA PHE A 112 -6.93 4.00 1.42
C PHE A 112 -6.41 2.77 0.69
N VAL A 113 -6.97 2.48 -0.48
CA VAL A 113 -6.48 1.39 -1.35
C VAL A 113 -5.45 1.98 -2.29
N LEU A 114 -4.20 1.56 -2.14
CA LEU A 114 -3.04 2.20 -2.77
C LEU A 114 -2.18 1.19 -3.53
N ARG A 115 -1.40 1.71 -4.49
CA ARG A 115 -0.28 0.97 -5.10
C ARG A 115 0.97 1.03 -4.22
N PRO A 116 1.89 0.06 -4.31
CA PRO A 116 3.10 -0.04 -3.50
C PRO A 116 3.91 1.26 -3.39
N THR A 117 4.17 1.92 -4.52
CA THR A 117 4.92 3.19 -4.55
C THR A 117 4.28 4.34 -3.79
N ALA A 118 2.95 4.36 -3.62
CA ALA A 118 2.29 5.40 -2.85
C ALA A 118 2.59 5.33 -1.34
N ALA A 119 3.10 4.21 -0.82
CA ALA A 119 3.61 4.15 0.56
C ALA A 119 4.90 4.97 0.75
N VAL A 120 5.66 5.19 -0.33
CA VAL A 120 6.90 5.99 -0.28
C VAL A 120 6.53 7.46 -0.21
N SER A 121 5.79 7.96 -1.19
CA SER A 121 5.40 9.38 -1.30
C SER A 121 4.37 9.81 -0.26
N ARG A 122 3.52 8.89 0.20
CA ARG A 122 2.33 9.18 1.00
C ARG A 122 1.40 10.21 0.33
N ILE A 123 1.40 10.22 -0.99
CA ILE A 123 0.50 11.02 -1.80
C ILE A 123 -0.45 10.08 -2.53
N CYS A 124 -1.73 10.36 -2.45
CA CYS A 124 -2.74 9.61 -3.19
C CYS A 124 -3.89 10.50 -3.66
N VAL A 125 -4.61 10.02 -4.68
CA VAL A 125 -5.84 10.64 -5.20
C VAL A 125 -7.05 9.73 -4.96
N VAL A 126 -6.92 8.81 -4.00
CA VAL A 126 -7.94 7.80 -3.70
C VAL A 126 -8.75 8.29 -2.50
N PRO A 127 -10.09 8.27 -2.57
CA PRO A 127 -10.92 8.73 -1.47
C PRO A 127 -10.87 7.79 -0.27
N PRO A 128 -11.08 8.31 0.95
CA PRO A 128 -11.05 7.52 2.17
C PRO A 128 -12.24 6.54 2.25
N ALA A 129 -12.00 5.38 2.82
CA ALA A 129 -13.00 4.37 3.11
C ALA A 129 -12.87 3.83 4.54
N HIS A 130 -13.87 3.08 5.00
CA HIS A 130 -13.67 2.22 6.17
C HIS A 130 -12.65 1.13 5.85
N GLN A 131 -11.99 0.60 6.87
CA GLN A 131 -10.99 -0.47 6.72
C GLN A 131 -11.55 -1.68 5.98
N ASP A 132 -12.69 -2.23 6.39
CA ASP A 132 -13.29 -3.40 5.72
C ASP A 132 -13.70 -3.11 4.27
N CYS A 133 -14.16 -1.88 4.01
CA CYS A 133 -14.54 -1.44 2.67
C CYS A 133 -13.31 -1.37 1.75
N ALA A 134 -12.20 -0.84 2.26
CA ALA A 134 -10.94 -0.79 1.54
C ALA A 134 -10.37 -2.19 1.29
N LYS A 135 -10.41 -3.08 2.29
CA LYS A 135 -10.01 -4.49 2.16
C LYS A 135 -10.84 -5.22 1.09
N PHE A 136 -12.16 -5.03 1.10
CA PHE A 136 -13.05 -5.58 0.09
C PHE A 136 -12.70 -5.05 -1.31
N LYS A 137 -12.56 -3.73 -1.46
CA LYS A 137 -12.18 -3.11 -2.75
C LYS A 137 -10.81 -3.60 -3.24
N ALA A 138 -9.83 -3.69 -2.36
CA ALA A 138 -8.50 -4.20 -2.69
C ALA A 138 -8.55 -5.64 -3.22
N ALA A 139 -9.32 -6.52 -2.58
CA ALA A 139 -9.51 -7.88 -3.06
C ALA A 139 -10.19 -7.93 -4.45
N CYS A 140 -11.20 -7.09 -4.69
CA CYS A 140 -11.93 -7.07 -5.96
C CYS A 140 -11.14 -6.50 -7.14
N LEU A 141 -10.25 -5.52 -6.92
CA LEU A 141 -9.42 -4.93 -8.00
C LEU A 141 -8.53 -6.00 -8.67
N MET A 142 -8.25 -7.08 -7.96
CA MET A 142 -7.35 -8.16 -8.41
C MET A 142 -7.98 -9.14 -9.40
N GLY A 143 -9.30 -9.05 -9.66
CA GLY A 143 -9.97 -9.81 -10.72
C GLY A 143 -9.72 -9.29 -12.13
N SER A 144 -8.99 -8.17 -12.28
CA SER A 144 -8.59 -7.60 -13.56
C SER A 144 -7.18 -8.09 -13.92
N SER A 145 -7.00 -8.55 -15.16
CA SER A 145 -5.85 -9.34 -15.66
C SER A 145 -4.47 -8.66 -15.67
N ASN A 146 -4.26 -7.58 -14.91
CA ASN A 146 -2.98 -6.86 -14.78
C ASN A 146 -2.75 -6.27 -13.37
N ALA A 147 -3.50 -6.72 -12.37
CA ALA A 147 -3.39 -6.16 -11.04
C ALA A 147 -2.17 -6.75 -10.31
N GLY A 148 -1.08 -5.99 -10.26
CA GLY A 148 0.06 -6.24 -9.37
C GLY A 148 -0.33 -6.09 -7.89
N VAL A 149 0.66 -6.08 -7.00
CA VAL A 149 0.42 -5.95 -5.55
C VAL A 149 -0.37 -4.67 -5.24
N VAL A 150 -1.35 -4.76 -4.34
CA VAL A 150 -2.15 -3.63 -3.83
C VAL A 150 -2.05 -3.60 -2.31
N MET A 151 -2.13 -2.41 -1.71
CA MET A 151 -2.17 -2.27 -0.26
C MET A 151 -3.42 -1.53 0.23
N VAL A 152 -3.78 -1.77 1.49
CA VAL A 152 -4.70 -0.95 2.27
C VAL A 152 -3.91 -0.24 3.36
N TRP A 153 -3.82 1.09 3.27
CA TRP A 153 -3.17 1.96 4.24
C TRP A 153 -4.19 2.52 5.21
N VAL A 154 -4.06 2.23 6.50
CA VAL A 154 -4.96 2.73 7.54
C VAL A 154 -4.25 3.78 8.39
N THR A 155 -4.85 4.97 8.48
CA THR A 155 -4.31 6.09 9.25
C THR A 155 -5.43 6.90 9.94
N ARG A 156 -5.06 7.73 10.92
CA ARG A 156 -5.99 8.67 11.59
C ARG A 156 -6.03 10.03 10.92
N SER A 157 -4.94 10.44 10.28
CA SER A 157 -4.76 11.78 9.73
C SER A 157 -4.43 11.73 8.25
N TYR A 158 -4.98 12.66 7.50
CA TYR A 158 -4.58 12.98 6.14
C TYR A 158 -4.93 14.44 5.90
N GLU A 159 -4.19 15.06 5.00
CA GLU A 159 -4.36 16.45 4.61
C GLU A 159 -4.69 16.53 3.13
N VAL A 160 -5.49 17.53 2.77
CA VAL A 160 -5.82 17.81 1.38
C VAL A 160 -4.84 18.85 0.88
N VAL A 161 -4.07 18.49 -0.13
CA VAL A 161 -3.11 19.36 -0.78
C VAL A 161 -3.66 19.72 -2.16
N PRO A 162 -3.83 21.02 -2.48
CA PRO A 162 -4.19 21.43 -3.82
C PRO A 162 -3.04 21.08 -4.78
N GLY A 163 -3.31 20.23 -5.76
CA GLY A 163 -2.42 20.02 -6.91
C GLY A 163 -2.74 20.98 -8.04
N ALA A 164 -1.91 20.98 -9.09
CA ALA A 164 -2.09 21.85 -10.26
C ALA A 164 -3.45 21.67 -10.94
N ASP A 165 -3.85 20.40 -11.17
CA ASP A 165 -5.10 20.06 -11.88
C ASP A 165 -6.02 19.13 -11.07
N THR A 166 -5.53 18.55 -9.97
CA THR A 166 -6.27 17.59 -9.15
C THR A 166 -6.02 17.79 -7.67
N ILE A 167 -7.01 17.44 -6.86
CA ILE A 167 -6.85 17.39 -5.40
C ILE A 167 -6.02 16.17 -5.05
N GLN A 168 -4.93 16.37 -4.31
CA GLN A 168 -4.09 15.30 -3.78
C GLN A 168 -4.31 15.19 -2.28
N LEU A 169 -4.14 13.98 -1.75
CA LEU A 169 -4.13 13.73 -0.31
C LEU A 169 -2.71 13.41 0.12
N HIS A 170 -2.24 14.09 1.16
CA HIS A 170 -1.06 13.68 1.91
C HIS A 170 -1.51 12.85 3.11
N ILE A 171 -1.25 11.54 3.07
CA ILE A 171 -1.68 10.60 4.11
C ILE A 171 -0.66 10.56 5.25
N GLY A 172 -1.15 10.55 6.48
CA GLY A 172 -0.32 10.43 7.67
C GLY A 172 0.32 9.05 7.79
N GLU A 173 1.12 8.88 8.87
CA GLU A 173 1.73 7.59 9.21
C GLU A 173 0.67 6.47 9.30
N ALA A 174 1.02 5.29 8.82
CA ALA A 174 0.16 4.13 8.92
C ALA A 174 0.11 3.61 10.36
N GLU A 175 -1.09 3.32 10.84
CA GLU A 175 -1.27 2.47 12.02
C GLU A 175 -1.37 0.99 11.65
N GLN A 176 -1.90 0.69 10.47
CA GLN A 176 -2.01 -0.67 9.94
C GLN A 176 -1.84 -0.63 8.42
N VAL A 177 -1.20 -1.68 7.87
CA VAL A 177 -1.08 -1.89 6.44
C VAL A 177 -1.45 -3.34 6.11
N PHE A 178 -2.26 -3.52 5.08
CA PHE A 178 -2.62 -4.82 4.54
C PHE A 178 -2.16 -4.93 3.10
N TRP A 179 -1.52 -6.04 2.74
CA TRP A 179 -1.02 -6.25 1.37
C TRP A 179 -1.78 -7.40 0.71
N TYR A 180 -2.18 -7.18 -0.53
CA TYR A 180 -2.95 -8.12 -1.33
C TYR A 180 -2.25 -8.39 -2.67
N PHE A 181 -2.24 -9.66 -3.05
CA PHE A 181 -1.79 -10.15 -4.35
C PHE A 181 -2.69 -11.31 -4.75
N ASP A 182 -3.18 -11.33 -5.98
CA ASP A 182 -4.07 -12.36 -6.53
C ASP A 182 -5.17 -12.85 -5.56
N ASN A 183 -6.00 -11.92 -5.06
CA ASN A 183 -7.12 -12.19 -4.16
C ASN A 183 -6.76 -12.89 -2.81
N ARG A 184 -5.49 -12.86 -2.42
CA ARG A 184 -4.98 -13.32 -1.11
C ARG A 184 -4.07 -12.27 -0.48
N CYS A 185 -3.59 -12.54 0.73
CA CYS A 185 -2.54 -11.72 1.32
C CYS A 185 -1.25 -11.88 0.51
N ALA A 186 -0.58 -10.76 0.20
CA ALA A 186 0.69 -10.78 -0.49
C ALA A 186 1.80 -11.27 0.44
N THR A 187 2.74 -12.02 -0.13
CA THR A 187 3.99 -12.40 0.56
C THR A 187 4.96 -11.22 0.57
N ARG A 188 5.99 -11.30 1.42
CA ARG A 188 7.03 -10.28 1.45
C ARG A 188 7.78 -10.19 0.11
N ASP A 189 8.04 -11.32 -0.52
CA ASP A 189 8.76 -11.37 -1.80
C ASP A 189 7.95 -10.72 -2.92
N GLU A 190 6.64 -10.97 -2.97
CA GLU A 190 5.75 -10.32 -3.94
C GLU A 190 5.72 -8.79 -3.75
N VAL A 191 5.62 -8.33 -2.50
CA VAL A 191 5.66 -6.90 -2.19
C VAL A 191 7.01 -6.31 -2.60
N ARG A 192 8.11 -6.99 -2.28
CA ARG A 192 9.46 -6.55 -2.66
C ARG A 192 9.64 -6.46 -4.17
N GLU A 193 9.28 -7.49 -4.91
CA GLU A 193 9.36 -7.52 -6.38
C GLU A 193 8.53 -6.39 -6.99
N SER A 194 7.34 -6.12 -6.45
CA SER A 194 6.52 -5.00 -6.89
C SER A 194 7.14 -3.63 -6.59
N PHE A 195 7.91 -3.49 -5.51
CA PHE A 195 8.67 -2.27 -5.24
C PHE A 195 9.86 -2.16 -6.20
N GLU A 196 10.67 -3.21 -6.33
CA GLU A 196 11.89 -3.23 -7.15
C GLU A 196 11.60 -2.92 -8.62
N SER A 197 10.42 -3.30 -9.12
CA SER A 197 9.98 -2.95 -10.48
C SER A 197 9.56 -1.48 -10.64
N GLU A 198 8.96 -0.85 -9.62
CA GLU A 198 8.46 0.53 -9.71
C GLU A 198 9.50 1.59 -9.25
N LEU A 199 10.47 1.22 -8.42
CA LEU A 199 11.45 2.13 -7.83
C LEU A 199 12.44 2.77 -8.81
N PRO A 200 12.96 2.10 -9.86
CA PRO A 200 13.92 2.71 -10.78
C PRO A 200 13.41 4.03 -11.39
N ALA A 201 12.12 4.09 -11.74
CA ALA A 201 11.50 5.29 -12.26
C ALA A 201 11.44 6.43 -11.23
N LEU A 202 11.26 6.13 -9.94
CA LEU A 202 11.31 7.11 -8.86
C LEU A 202 12.72 7.63 -8.63
N TYR A 203 13.73 6.76 -8.69
CA TYR A 203 15.13 7.17 -8.57
C TYR A 203 15.58 8.03 -9.74
N GLU A 204 15.12 7.73 -10.97
CA GLU A 204 15.40 8.56 -12.14
C GLU A 204 14.88 10.00 -11.93
N GLN A 205 13.65 10.15 -11.42
CA GLN A 205 13.06 11.45 -11.09
C GLN A 205 13.80 12.16 -9.94
N ALA A 206 14.20 11.42 -8.90
CA ALA A 206 14.96 11.96 -7.79
C ALA A 206 16.35 12.43 -8.24
N HIS A 207 17.04 11.66 -9.08
CA HIS A 207 18.33 12.04 -9.66
C HIS A 207 18.23 13.31 -10.52
N ALA A 208 17.16 13.44 -11.31
CA ALA A 208 16.89 14.66 -12.08
C ALA A 208 16.66 15.89 -11.17
N SER A 209 16.19 15.67 -9.94
CA SER A 209 15.93 16.71 -8.94
C SER A 209 17.13 17.03 -8.04
N GLY A 210 18.18 16.20 -8.09
CA GLY A 210 19.45 16.40 -7.37
C GLY A 210 19.67 15.45 -6.18
N GLU A 211 20.87 15.49 -5.61
CA GLU A 211 21.32 14.53 -4.58
C GLU A 211 20.45 14.53 -3.31
N GLN A 212 19.97 15.69 -2.89
CA GLN A 212 19.09 15.81 -1.72
C GLN A 212 17.78 15.05 -1.90
N ALA A 213 17.20 15.07 -3.10
CA ALA A 213 15.97 14.34 -3.41
C ALA A 213 16.19 12.82 -3.39
N VAL A 214 17.37 12.35 -3.80
CA VAL A 214 17.75 10.93 -3.71
C VAL A 214 17.86 10.49 -2.25
N LEU A 215 18.48 11.29 -1.38
CA LEU A 215 18.58 11.00 0.05
C LEU A 215 17.21 10.99 0.75
N GLU A 216 16.33 11.90 0.36
CA GLU A 216 14.96 11.95 0.84
C GLU A 216 14.19 10.70 0.39
N LEU A 217 14.31 10.30 -0.89
CA LEU A 217 13.70 9.08 -1.42
C LEU A 217 14.22 7.84 -0.68
N ASP A 218 15.53 7.70 -0.47
CA ASP A 218 16.15 6.62 0.31
C ASP A 218 15.52 6.54 1.71
N THR A 219 15.30 7.68 2.36
CA THR A 219 14.66 7.76 3.69
C THR A 219 13.20 7.33 3.65
N MET A 220 12.45 7.75 2.62
CA MET A 220 11.03 7.40 2.45
C MET A 220 10.86 5.91 2.16
N VAL A 221 11.71 5.35 1.32
CA VAL A 221 11.77 3.91 1.01
C VAL A 221 12.05 3.10 2.26
N ALA A 222 13.07 3.48 3.04
CA ALA A 222 13.40 2.81 4.30
C ALA A 222 12.29 2.91 5.36
N ARG A 223 11.42 3.92 5.30
CA ARG A 223 10.21 3.99 6.14
C ARG A 223 9.13 3.06 5.63
N ALA A 224 8.88 3.04 4.32
CA ALA A 224 7.87 2.19 3.69
C ALA A 224 8.18 0.69 3.89
N SER A 225 9.45 0.29 3.82
CA SER A 225 9.89 -1.11 4.01
C SER A 225 9.53 -1.69 5.38
N ARG A 226 9.33 -0.84 6.40
CA ARG A 226 8.90 -1.25 7.75
C ARG A 226 7.51 -1.87 7.78
N PHE A 227 6.69 -1.56 6.79
CA PHE A 227 5.32 -2.07 6.68
C PHE A 227 5.23 -3.32 5.80
N PHE A 228 6.35 -3.91 5.39
CA PHE A 228 6.32 -5.12 4.58
C PHE A 228 5.84 -6.31 5.43
N PRO A 229 5.18 -7.30 4.81
CA PRO A 229 4.89 -8.56 5.48
C PRO A 229 6.18 -9.13 6.09
N ARG A 230 6.03 -9.78 7.26
CA ARG A 230 7.13 -10.56 7.81
C ARG A 230 7.46 -11.69 6.84
N HIS A 231 8.73 -12.09 6.79
CA HIS A 231 9.09 -13.34 6.12
C HIS A 231 8.21 -14.43 6.74
N SER A 232 7.40 -15.09 5.92
CA SER A 232 6.88 -16.39 6.32
C SER A 232 8.11 -17.27 6.43
N THR A 233 8.58 -17.54 7.65
CA THR A 233 9.41 -18.72 7.87
C THR A 233 8.56 -19.87 7.37
N ALA A 234 8.87 -20.39 6.18
CA ALA A 234 8.27 -21.61 5.67
C ALA A 234 8.49 -22.65 6.77
N VAL A 235 7.45 -22.92 7.54
CA VAL A 235 7.46 -24.03 8.49
C VAL A 235 7.54 -25.25 7.60
N ASN A 236 8.69 -25.93 7.66
CA ASN A 236 8.91 -27.26 7.11
C ASN A 236 7.69 -28.12 7.42
N VAL A 237 6.83 -28.36 6.42
CA VAL A 237 5.95 -29.50 6.44
C VAL A 237 6.83 -30.67 6.04
N GLY A 238 7.47 -31.27 7.05
CA GLY A 238 7.98 -32.61 6.91
C GLY A 238 6.83 -33.52 6.48
N GLN A 239 6.86 -33.98 5.24
CA GLN A 239 6.21 -35.22 4.87
C GLN A 239 7.03 -36.34 5.52
N LEU A 240 6.65 -36.67 6.75
CA LEU A 240 6.88 -37.99 7.34
C LEU A 240 5.65 -38.83 7.04
N SER A 241 5.94 -40.09 6.68
CA SER A 241 5.09 -41.25 6.34
C SER A 241 4.29 -41.19 5.05
#